data_AF-A0A662LWH1-F1
#
_entry.id   AF-A0A662LWH1-F1
#
_cell.length_a   1.000
_cell.length_b   1.000
_cell.length_c   1.000
_cell.angle_alpha   90.00
_cell.angle_beta   90.00
_cell.angle_gamma   90.00
#
_symmetry.space_group_name_H-M   'P 1'
#
loop_
_entity.id
_entity.type
_entity.pdbx_description
1 polymer ?
#
loop_
_entity_poly.entity_id
_entity_poly.type
_entity_poly.pdbx_seq_one_letter_code
_entity_poly.pdbx_strand_id
1 'polypeptide(L)'
;MIKAKKRNLKAIIAIIIVIALILSGIYAYITFSPKKEKPHKAVTTPKIYTTELLTKTYDQLKAEGLLNFLNITDNRISPTENQGLVLEIKRIRHRGLLDLMFKPGTAWKKKPMFYFISEMDGLKYVSKDIESAGGAKAETLFNTWDAIFQESKIMKDVPEEQETSDVILTIMEREKAGLFGFKTKDVEKEKIHLVYDYRTGRWTGDDYFDDSDGYGHYVGDNFEIWFDLYQIDYDMDGIPYWVEVNILHTNPKVDDSKLDPDNDGVPTAWEWRWGYDPLVWDDHKNLDPDIDGIENIEEYKMAKWFADPFRP
;
A
#
# COMPACT_ATOMS: atom_id res chain seq x y z
N MET A 1 34.73 -92.27 32.13
CA MET A 1 33.72 -91.44 31.43
C MET A 1 33.05 -90.32 32.27
N ILE A 2 33.48 -90.02 33.51
CA ILE A 2 32.79 -89.05 34.40
C ILE A 2 33.48 -87.66 34.46
N LYS A 3 34.76 -87.56 34.11
CA LYS A 3 35.56 -86.31 34.20
C LYS A 3 35.33 -85.31 33.05
N ALA A 4 34.97 -85.79 31.85
CA ALA A 4 34.68 -84.94 30.69
C ALA A 4 33.31 -84.23 30.77
N LYS A 5 32.31 -84.85 31.41
CA LYS A 5 30.95 -84.30 31.56
C LYS A 5 30.89 -83.07 32.48
N LYS A 6 31.73 -83.01 33.52
CA LYS A 6 31.81 -81.88 34.48
C LYS A 6 32.43 -80.60 33.88
N ARG A 7 33.31 -80.73 32.89
CA ARG A 7 33.99 -79.59 32.24
C ARG A 7 33.05 -78.86 31.27
N ASN A 8 32.22 -79.61 30.54
CA ASN A 8 31.17 -79.05 29.68
C ASN A 8 30.06 -78.36 30.49
N LEU A 9 29.69 -78.88 31.67
CA LEU A 9 28.66 -78.25 32.50
C LEU A 9 29.10 -76.86 33.03
N LYS A 10 30.36 -76.71 33.43
CA LYS A 10 30.90 -75.40 33.87
C LYS A 10 30.98 -74.39 32.71
N ALA A 11 31.33 -74.83 31.51
CA ALA A 11 31.33 -73.98 30.32
C ALA A 11 29.92 -73.51 29.93
N ILE A 12 28.93 -74.41 30.00
CA ILE A 12 27.52 -74.08 29.74
C ILE A 12 27.00 -73.07 30.77
N ILE A 13 27.30 -73.26 32.06
CA ILE A 13 26.90 -72.31 33.12
C ILE A 13 27.55 -70.94 32.89
N ALA A 14 28.82 -70.88 32.52
CA ALA A 14 29.50 -69.62 32.23
C ALA A 14 28.87 -68.88 31.03
N ILE A 15 28.50 -69.60 29.97
CA ILE A 15 27.81 -69.02 28.80
C ILE A 15 26.43 -68.47 29.19
N ILE A 16 25.67 -69.19 30.01
CA ILE A 16 24.35 -68.74 30.49
C ILE A 16 24.48 -67.46 31.32
N ILE A 17 25.49 -67.36 32.19
CA ILE A 17 25.74 -66.16 32.99
C ILE A 17 26.09 -64.97 32.11
N VAL A 18 26.93 -65.16 31.08
CA VAL A 18 27.29 -64.10 30.13
C VAL A 18 26.06 -63.63 29.35
N ILE A 19 25.21 -64.55 28.89
CA ILE A 19 23.96 -64.22 28.19
C ILE A 19 23.00 -63.45 29.12
N ALA A 20 22.89 -63.87 30.38
CA ALA A 20 22.05 -63.18 31.36
C ALA A 20 22.53 -61.74 31.64
N LEU A 21 23.85 -61.52 31.70
CA LEU A 21 24.43 -60.18 31.88
C LEU A 21 24.20 -59.29 30.66
N ILE A 22 24.31 -59.84 29.44
CA ILE A 22 24.04 -59.09 28.20
C ILE A 22 22.56 -58.72 28.12
N LEU A 23 21.65 -59.66 28.43
CA LEU A 23 20.21 -59.41 28.43
C LEU A 23 19.82 -58.38 29.49
N SER A 24 20.46 -58.41 30.67
CA SER A 24 20.31 -57.40 31.71
C SER A 24 20.76 -56.02 31.23
N GLY A 25 21.89 -55.93 30.52
CA GLY A 25 22.37 -54.67 29.95
C GLY A 25 21.43 -54.10 28.88
N ILE A 26 20.88 -54.95 28.01
CA ILE A 26 19.89 -54.56 27.00
C ILE A 26 18.59 -54.11 27.68
N TYR A 27 18.13 -54.84 28.69
CA TYR A 27 16.94 -54.47 29.45
C TYR A 27 17.13 -53.12 30.14
N ALA A 28 18.27 -52.89 30.80
CA ALA A 28 18.60 -51.60 31.39
C ALA A 28 18.66 -50.49 30.33
N TYR A 29 19.27 -50.74 29.17
CA TYR A 29 19.31 -49.78 28.08
C TYR A 29 17.91 -49.42 27.57
N ILE A 30 17.01 -50.38 27.40
CA ILE A 30 15.64 -50.12 26.93
C ILE A 30 14.81 -49.40 28.00
N THR A 31 14.98 -49.77 29.27
CA THR A 31 14.17 -49.25 30.38
C THR A 31 14.61 -47.85 30.81
N PHE A 32 15.92 -47.57 30.74
CA PHE A 32 16.51 -46.31 31.19
C PHE A 32 17.00 -45.41 30.07
N SER A 33 16.86 -45.81 28.79
CA SER A 33 17.06 -44.85 27.68
C SER A 33 15.98 -43.78 27.75
N PRO A 34 16.35 -42.50 27.80
CA PRO A 34 15.37 -41.42 27.75
C PRO A 34 14.62 -41.51 26.42
N LYS A 35 13.29 -41.62 26.48
CA LYS A 35 12.47 -41.46 25.28
C LYS A 35 12.77 -40.08 24.72
N LYS A 36 13.30 -39.99 23.50
CA LYS A 36 13.37 -38.71 22.79
C LYS A 36 11.94 -38.21 22.65
N GLU A 37 11.57 -37.22 23.45
CA GLU A 37 10.38 -36.43 23.18
C GLU A 37 10.53 -35.89 21.77
N LYS A 38 9.55 -36.17 20.91
CA LYS A 38 9.48 -35.47 19.63
C LYS A 38 9.39 -33.99 19.98
N PRO A 39 10.22 -33.11 19.38
CA PRO A 39 10.08 -31.69 19.65
C PRO A 39 8.63 -31.31 19.36
N HIS A 40 7.94 -30.79 20.37
CA HIS A 40 6.67 -30.12 20.15
C HIS A 40 6.97 -29.05 19.10
N LYS A 41 6.42 -29.19 17.89
CA LYS A 41 6.39 -28.06 16.95
C LYS A 41 5.65 -26.97 17.71
N ALA A 42 6.37 -25.93 18.12
CA ALA A 42 5.73 -24.70 18.53
C ALA A 42 4.79 -24.34 17.39
N VAL A 43 3.48 -24.31 17.65
CA VAL A 43 2.54 -23.66 16.76
C VAL A 43 2.88 -22.18 16.90
N THR A 44 3.83 -21.71 16.10
CA THR A 44 4.10 -20.29 15.98
C THR A 44 2.88 -19.73 15.29
N THR A 45 1.97 -19.15 16.06
CA THR A 45 0.96 -18.26 15.51
C THR A 45 1.70 -17.19 14.72
N PRO A 46 1.37 -16.98 13.43
CA PRO A 46 2.02 -15.94 12.65
C PRO A 46 1.83 -14.60 13.38
N LYS A 47 2.93 -13.87 13.57
CA LYS A 47 2.88 -12.50 14.08
C LYS A 47 2.44 -11.63 12.91
N ILE A 48 1.26 -11.03 13.03
CA ILE A 48 0.75 -10.06 12.07
C ILE A 48 1.17 -8.69 12.56
N TYR A 49 1.71 -7.89 11.64
CA TYR A 49 2.18 -6.55 11.91
C TYR A 49 1.09 -5.57 11.48
N THR A 50 0.85 -4.52 12.25
CA THR A 50 -0.10 -3.47 11.89
C THR A 50 0.22 -2.88 10.53
N THR A 51 1.51 -2.70 10.23
CA THR A 51 2.01 -2.25 8.93
C THR A 51 1.52 -3.12 7.76
N GLU A 52 1.41 -4.44 7.94
CA GLU A 52 0.85 -5.33 6.92
C GLU A 52 -0.67 -5.10 6.72
N LEU A 53 -1.37 -4.69 7.76
CA LEU A 53 -2.81 -4.41 7.71
C LEU A 53 -3.10 -3.05 7.06
N LEU A 54 -2.29 -2.04 7.38
CA LEU A 54 -2.50 -0.66 6.92
C LEU A 54 -2.26 -0.48 5.43
N THR A 55 -1.59 -1.43 4.77
CA THR A 55 -1.17 -1.35 3.35
C THR A 55 -2.10 -2.08 2.38
N LYS A 56 -3.21 -2.65 2.89
CA LYS A 56 -4.08 -3.53 2.12
C LYS A 56 -5.50 -2.99 2.07
N THR A 57 -6.19 -3.27 0.95
CA THR A 57 -7.65 -3.11 0.86
C THR A 57 -8.37 -4.15 1.71
N TYR A 58 -9.64 -3.91 2.04
CA TYR A 58 -10.44 -4.86 2.81
C TYR A 58 -10.57 -6.21 2.11
N ASP A 59 -10.68 -6.22 0.78
CA ASP A 59 -10.71 -7.45 0.00
C ASP A 59 -9.37 -8.21 0.03
N GLN A 60 -8.24 -7.51 0.02
CA GLN A 60 -6.91 -8.12 0.21
C GLN A 60 -6.78 -8.71 1.62
N LEU A 61 -7.16 -7.95 2.66
CA LEU A 61 -7.19 -8.43 4.06
C LEU A 61 -8.03 -9.69 4.21
N LYS A 62 -9.18 -9.75 3.53
CA LYS A 62 -10.08 -10.89 3.54
C LYS A 62 -9.49 -12.09 2.79
N ALA A 63 -8.92 -11.87 1.60
CA ALA A 63 -8.33 -12.91 0.77
C ALA A 63 -7.12 -13.58 1.44
N GLU A 64 -6.32 -12.80 2.16
CA GLU A 64 -5.15 -13.28 2.92
C GLU A 64 -5.53 -13.83 4.30
N GLY A 65 -6.80 -13.73 4.69
CA GLY A 65 -7.31 -14.23 5.97
C GLY A 65 -6.86 -13.40 7.18
N LEU A 66 -6.33 -12.19 6.96
CA LEU A 66 -5.86 -11.26 7.99
C LEU A 66 -7.01 -10.74 8.86
N LEU A 67 -8.22 -10.61 8.30
CA LEU A 67 -9.41 -10.24 9.07
C LEU A 67 -9.73 -11.19 10.23
N ASN A 68 -9.30 -12.46 10.17
CA ASN A 68 -9.55 -13.43 11.24
C ASN A 68 -8.76 -13.13 12.53
N PHE A 69 -7.76 -12.25 12.43
CA PHE A 69 -6.92 -11.87 13.54
C PHE A 69 -7.30 -10.50 14.13
N LEU A 70 -8.19 -9.78 13.46
CA LEU A 70 -8.75 -8.53 13.95
C LEU A 70 -9.96 -8.77 14.85
N ASN A 71 -10.01 -8.07 15.98
CA ASN A 71 -11.22 -7.99 16.78
C ASN A 71 -12.08 -6.83 16.26
N ILE A 72 -12.83 -7.10 15.18
CA ILE A 72 -13.70 -6.08 14.55
C ILE A 72 -14.81 -5.71 15.54
N THR A 73 -14.77 -4.47 16.04
CA THR A 73 -15.75 -3.97 17.02
C THR A 73 -16.89 -3.21 16.35
N ASP A 74 -16.62 -2.58 15.21
CA ASP A 74 -17.62 -1.91 14.37
C ASP A 74 -17.25 -2.09 12.90
N ASN A 75 -18.17 -2.62 12.09
CA ASN A 75 -17.89 -2.93 10.68
C ASN A 75 -18.52 -1.92 9.70
N ARG A 76 -19.09 -0.82 10.22
CA ARG A 76 -19.61 0.29 9.41
C ARG A 76 -18.48 1.07 8.76
N ILE A 77 -18.77 1.76 7.67
CA ILE A 77 -17.75 2.44 6.86
C ILE A 77 -17.50 3.85 7.36
N SER A 78 -18.55 4.68 7.44
CA SER A 78 -18.47 6.06 7.90
C SER A 78 -19.75 6.44 8.66
N PRO A 79 -19.94 5.95 9.90
CA PRO A 79 -21.15 6.22 10.66
C PRO A 79 -21.20 7.62 11.29
N THR A 80 -20.12 8.39 11.20
CA THR A 80 -19.94 9.69 11.87
C THR A 80 -20.12 10.90 10.94
N GLU A 81 -19.99 10.71 9.63
CA GLU A 81 -20.09 11.76 8.61
C GLU A 81 -20.65 11.16 7.31
N ASN A 82 -21.30 11.98 6.48
CA ASN A 82 -21.77 11.50 5.18
C ASN A 82 -20.60 11.03 4.33
N GLN A 83 -20.81 10.00 3.50
CA GLN A 83 -19.73 9.48 2.67
C GLN A 83 -19.49 10.34 1.43
N GLY A 84 -18.21 10.58 1.14
CA GLY A 84 -17.79 11.34 -0.04
C GLY A 84 -16.37 10.97 -0.43
N LEU A 85 -16.08 11.06 -1.72
CA LEU A 85 -14.76 10.77 -2.29
C LEU A 85 -14.16 12.04 -2.87
N VAL A 86 -12.88 12.25 -2.59
CA VAL A 86 -12.11 13.36 -3.13
C VAL A 86 -10.95 12.81 -3.94
N LEU A 87 -10.93 13.13 -5.23
CA LEU A 87 -9.73 13.02 -6.06
C LEU A 87 -9.04 14.38 -6.09
N GLU A 88 -7.82 14.43 -5.60
CA GLU A 88 -6.98 15.60 -5.67
C GLU A 88 -5.81 15.36 -6.61
N ILE A 89 -5.86 15.93 -7.81
CA ILE A 89 -4.76 15.89 -8.76
C ILE A 89 -3.77 16.98 -8.37
N LYS A 90 -2.56 16.59 -7.98
CA LYS A 90 -1.52 17.50 -7.51
C LYS A 90 -0.64 18.01 -8.65
N ARG A 91 -0.31 17.13 -9.59
CA ARG A 91 0.60 17.46 -10.69
C ARG A 91 0.35 16.53 -11.86
N ILE A 92 0.40 17.09 -13.07
CA ILE A 92 0.43 16.34 -14.32
C ILE A 92 1.67 16.80 -15.09
N ARG A 93 2.56 15.87 -15.41
CA ARG A 93 3.80 16.12 -16.16
C ARG A 93 3.76 15.39 -17.50
N HIS A 94 4.05 16.10 -18.59
CA HIS A 94 4.22 15.52 -19.90
C HIS A 94 5.67 15.05 -20.08
N ARG A 95 5.88 13.76 -20.40
CA ARG A 95 7.20 13.11 -20.38
C ARG A 95 8.11 13.43 -21.57
N GLY A 96 7.55 13.89 -22.70
CA GLY A 96 8.31 14.20 -23.91
C GLY A 96 9.22 15.44 -23.90
N LEU A 97 9.28 16.24 -22.82
CA LEU A 97 10.09 17.47 -22.78
C LEU A 97 11.58 17.20 -22.95
N LEU A 98 12.12 16.23 -22.20
CA LEU A 98 13.55 15.96 -22.16
C LEU A 98 14.09 15.53 -23.53
N ASP A 99 13.36 14.65 -24.21
CA ASP A 99 13.67 14.21 -25.57
C ASP A 99 13.70 15.35 -26.58
N LEU A 100 12.84 16.36 -26.40
CA LEU A 100 12.82 17.55 -27.26
C LEU A 100 13.93 18.53 -26.94
N MET A 101 14.41 18.57 -25.69
CA MET A 101 15.55 19.40 -25.29
C MET A 101 16.88 18.85 -25.83
N PHE A 102 17.03 17.53 -25.97
CA PHE A 102 18.19 16.91 -26.59
C PHE A 102 18.23 17.02 -28.12
N LYS A 103 17.10 17.36 -28.76
CA LYS A 103 17.03 17.59 -30.20
C LYS A 103 17.38 19.05 -30.54
N PRO A 104 18.22 19.31 -31.55
CA PRO A 104 18.47 20.68 -32.01
C PRO A 104 17.18 21.40 -32.41
N GLY A 105 17.02 22.63 -31.94
CA GLY A 105 15.90 23.51 -32.33
C GLY A 105 15.12 24.07 -31.14
N THR A 106 13.89 24.52 -31.42
CA THR A 106 13.02 25.20 -30.44
C THR A 106 11.69 24.48 -30.24
N ALA A 107 11.59 23.20 -30.61
CA ALA A 107 10.36 22.42 -30.49
C ALA A 107 9.87 22.34 -29.02
N TRP A 108 10.79 22.23 -28.07
CA TRP A 108 10.51 22.26 -26.63
C TRP A 108 9.81 23.55 -26.15
N LYS A 109 9.91 24.66 -26.90
CA LYS A 109 9.18 25.90 -26.57
C LYS A 109 7.69 25.79 -26.87
N LYS A 110 7.29 24.87 -27.75
CA LYS A 110 5.89 24.61 -28.08
C LYS A 110 5.33 23.65 -27.03
N LYS A 111 4.76 24.23 -25.98
CA LYS A 111 4.13 23.51 -24.88
C LYS A 111 2.94 22.67 -25.38
N PRO A 112 2.73 21.47 -24.82
CA PRO A 112 1.54 20.68 -25.11
C PRO A 112 0.31 21.38 -24.52
N MET A 113 -0.85 21.08 -25.11
CA MET A 113 -2.13 21.55 -24.60
C MET A 113 -2.97 20.35 -24.21
N PHE A 114 -3.33 20.24 -22.94
CA PHE A 114 -4.06 19.06 -22.47
C PHE A 114 -5.10 19.43 -21.41
N TYR A 115 -5.97 18.48 -21.11
CA TYR A 115 -6.95 18.50 -20.04
C TYR A 115 -7.19 17.08 -19.56
N PHE A 116 -7.85 16.92 -18.42
CA PHE A 116 -8.22 15.61 -17.93
C PHE A 116 -9.73 15.46 -17.82
N ILE A 117 -10.16 14.21 -17.83
CA ILE A 117 -11.52 13.78 -17.56
C ILE A 117 -11.44 12.82 -16.39
N SER A 118 -12.17 13.10 -15.32
CA SER A 118 -12.34 12.16 -14.22
C SER A 118 -13.77 11.62 -14.21
N GLU A 119 -13.93 10.33 -13.97
CA GLU A 119 -15.22 9.67 -13.82
C GLU A 119 -15.23 8.88 -12.50
N MET A 120 -16.14 9.19 -11.59
CA MET A 120 -16.28 8.50 -10.30
C MET A 120 -17.67 7.88 -10.18
N ASP A 121 -17.76 6.55 -10.19
CA ASP A 121 -19.00 5.75 -10.38
C ASP A 121 -19.98 6.38 -11.40
N GLY A 122 -19.48 6.67 -12.60
CA GLY A 122 -20.28 7.22 -13.70
C GLY A 122 -20.52 8.73 -13.66
N LEU A 123 -20.12 9.44 -12.59
CA LEU A 123 -20.16 10.90 -12.56
C LEU A 123 -18.92 11.48 -13.24
N LYS A 124 -19.13 12.04 -14.43
CA LYS A 124 -18.08 12.61 -15.26
C LYS A 124 -17.82 14.09 -14.96
N TYR A 125 -16.56 14.41 -14.76
CA TYR A 125 -16.02 15.77 -14.69
C TYR A 125 -14.99 15.99 -15.81
N VAL A 126 -15.02 17.17 -16.42
CA VAL A 126 -14.13 17.53 -17.53
C VAL A 126 -13.40 18.81 -17.15
N SER A 127 -12.09 18.74 -16.97
CA SER A 127 -11.31 19.84 -16.37
C SER A 127 -11.25 21.10 -17.23
N LYS A 128 -11.47 20.97 -18.54
CA LYS A 128 -11.45 22.11 -19.45
C LYS A 128 -12.74 22.93 -19.45
N ASP A 129 -13.87 22.34 -19.08
CA ASP A 129 -15.18 22.96 -19.28
C ASP A 129 -15.45 23.94 -18.13
N ILE A 130 -15.50 25.23 -18.45
CA ILE A 130 -15.83 26.29 -17.49
C ILE A 130 -17.18 26.88 -17.85
N GLU A 131 -18.11 26.87 -16.90
CA GLU A 131 -19.38 27.57 -17.01
C GLU A 131 -19.41 28.76 -16.06
N SER A 132 -19.53 29.96 -16.61
CA SER A 132 -19.69 31.18 -15.82
C SER A 132 -21.11 31.28 -15.24
N ALA A 133 -21.28 32.05 -14.16
CA ALA A 133 -22.58 32.30 -13.52
C ALA A 133 -23.65 32.90 -14.47
N GLY A 134 -23.25 33.44 -15.62
CA GLY A 134 -24.14 33.93 -16.68
C GLY A 134 -24.45 32.91 -17.79
N GLY A 135 -24.04 31.65 -17.65
CA GLY A 135 -24.23 30.58 -18.64
C GLY A 135 -23.27 30.63 -19.83
N ALA A 136 -22.28 31.54 -19.83
CA ALA A 136 -21.24 31.53 -20.86
C ALA A 136 -20.27 30.38 -20.60
N LYS A 137 -20.05 29.57 -21.63
CA LYS A 137 -19.16 28.40 -21.61
C LYS A 137 -17.83 28.75 -22.25
N ALA A 138 -16.74 28.37 -21.59
CA ALA A 138 -15.38 28.52 -22.08
C ALA A 138 -14.60 27.22 -21.87
N GLU A 139 -13.53 27.06 -22.65
CA GLU A 139 -12.56 25.99 -22.44
C GLU A 139 -11.25 26.56 -21.88
N THR A 140 -10.71 25.94 -20.83
CA THR A 140 -9.36 26.22 -20.34
C THR A 140 -8.53 24.93 -20.36
N LEU A 141 -7.45 24.95 -21.14
CA LEU A 141 -6.52 23.83 -21.21
C LEU A 141 -5.24 24.18 -20.47
N PHE A 142 -4.62 23.16 -19.86
CA PHE A 142 -3.23 23.25 -19.44
C PHE A 142 -2.38 23.53 -20.68
N ASN A 143 -1.50 24.52 -20.60
CA ASN A 143 -0.58 24.88 -21.66
C ASN A 143 0.83 24.97 -21.08
N THR A 144 1.36 23.80 -20.72
CA THR A 144 2.60 23.63 -19.96
C THR A 144 3.15 22.22 -20.17
N TRP A 145 4.44 22.02 -19.92
CA TRP A 145 5.02 20.66 -19.82
C TRP A 145 4.77 20.03 -18.45
N ASP A 146 4.53 20.87 -17.44
CA ASP A 146 4.38 20.47 -16.05
C ASP A 146 3.33 21.36 -15.39
N ALA A 147 2.31 20.75 -14.82
CA ALA A 147 1.17 21.41 -14.20
C ALA A 147 1.32 21.60 -12.68
N ILE A 148 2.54 21.53 -12.15
CA ILE A 148 2.81 21.92 -10.75
C ILE A 148 2.20 23.30 -10.42
N PHE A 149 1.62 23.45 -9.23
CA PHE A 149 0.85 24.61 -8.76
C PHE A 149 -0.48 24.87 -9.49
N GLN A 150 -1.00 23.89 -10.21
CA GLN A 150 -2.33 23.93 -10.84
C GLN A 150 -3.16 22.74 -10.37
N GLU A 151 -3.16 22.53 -9.05
CA GLU A 151 -3.86 21.44 -8.39
C GLU A 151 -5.37 21.51 -8.66
N SER A 152 -6.01 20.34 -8.78
CA SER A 152 -7.44 20.22 -9.02
C SER A 152 -8.07 19.27 -8.02
N LYS A 153 -9.14 19.71 -7.38
CA LYS A 153 -9.90 18.91 -6.40
C LYS A 153 -11.28 18.63 -6.93
N ILE A 154 -11.63 17.36 -7.03
CA ILE A 154 -12.93 16.87 -7.48
C ILE A 154 -13.53 16.10 -6.31
N MET A 155 -14.67 16.56 -5.82
CA MET A 155 -15.41 15.90 -4.75
C MET A 155 -16.72 15.35 -5.30
N LYS A 156 -17.09 14.18 -4.80
CA LYS A 156 -18.33 13.50 -5.10
C LYS A 156 -18.99 13.01 -3.81
N ASP A 157 -20.30 13.20 -3.70
CA ASP A 157 -21.13 12.55 -2.70
C ASP A 157 -21.33 11.08 -3.06
N VAL A 158 -21.25 10.21 -2.05
CA VAL A 158 -21.30 8.75 -2.21
C VAL A 158 -22.40 8.20 -1.32
N PRO A 159 -23.18 7.21 -1.75
CA PRO A 159 -24.14 6.53 -0.88
C PRO A 159 -23.48 5.99 0.39
N GLU A 160 -24.16 6.16 1.52
CA GLU A 160 -23.72 5.61 2.79
C GLU A 160 -23.50 4.09 2.71
N GLU A 161 -22.44 3.63 3.36
CA GLU A 161 -22.03 2.21 3.41
C GLU A 161 -21.67 1.60 2.03
N GLN A 162 -21.43 2.43 1.01
CA GLN A 162 -20.83 1.95 -0.24
C GLN A 162 -19.38 1.52 0.03
N GLU A 163 -19.05 0.29 -0.34
CA GLU A 163 -17.77 -0.33 0.04
C GLU A 163 -16.59 0.15 -0.81
N THR A 164 -16.85 0.40 -2.10
CA THR A 164 -15.83 0.78 -3.06
C THR A 164 -16.32 1.81 -4.07
N SER A 165 -15.41 2.54 -4.71
CA SER A 165 -15.70 3.39 -5.85
C SER A 165 -14.73 3.17 -7.01
N ASP A 166 -15.29 3.12 -8.22
CA ASP A 166 -14.53 3.12 -9.47
C ASP A 166 -14.17 4.56 -9.85
N VAL A 167 -12.87 4.81 -10.04
CA VAL A 167 -12.32 6.09 -10.45
C VAL A 167 -11.53 5.91 -11.75
N ILE A 168 -11.94 6.61 -12.79
CA ILE A 168 -11.22 6.63 -14.07
C ILE A 168 -10.71 8.04 -14.31
N LEU A 169 -9.40 8.18 -14.52
CA LEU A 169 -8.79 9.45 -14.94
C LEU A 169 -8.20 9.28 -16.33
N THR A 170 -8.60 10.16 -17.26
CA THR A 170 -8.18 10.12 -18.66
C THR A 170 -7.53 11.46 -19.03
N ILE A 171 -6.31 11.41 -19.57
CA ILE A 171 -5.61 12.60 -20.09
C ILE A 171 -5.87 12.73 -21.58
N MET A 172 -6.35 13.92 -21.97
CA MET A 172 -6.65 14.27 -23.34
C MET A 172 -5.70 15.37 -23.81
N GLU A 173 -4.93 15.11 -24.86
CA GLU A 173 -4.05 16.12 -25.49
C GLU A 173 -4.66 16.66 -26.78
N ARG A 174 -4.63 17.99 -26.92
CA ARG A 174 -5.06 18.70 -28.12
C ARG A 174 -3.91 18.83 -29.11
N GLU A 175 -3.96 18.02 -30.15
CA GLU A 175 -2.96 18.01 -31.21
C GLU A 175 -3.43 18.76 -32.46
N LYS A 176 -2.47 19.25 -33.26
CA LYS A 176 -2.77 19.81 -34.59
C LYS A 176 -3.10 18.68 -35.57
N ALA A 177 -4.14 18.88 -36.37
CA ALA A 177 -4.61 17.93 -37.36
C ALA A 177 -4.70 18.57 -38.77
N GLY A 178 -4.62 17.71 -39.79
CA GLY A 178 -4.72 18.08 -41.21
C GLY A 178 -3.43 18.59 -41.84
N LEU A 179 -3.39 18.63 -43.18
CA LEU A 179 -2.20 18.87 -44.01
C LEU A 179 -1.47 20.20 -43.70
N PHE A 180 -2.18 21.18 -43.14
CA PHE A 180 -1.64 22.50 -42.80
C PHE A 180 -1.76 22.85 -41.30
N GLY A 181 -2.23 21.92 -40.46
CA GLY A 181 -2.32 22.13 -39.00
C GLY A 181 -3.27 23.23 -38.54
N PHE A 182 -4.26 23.60 -39.36
CA PHE A 182 -5.32 24.56 -39.00
C PHE A 182 -6.45 23.95 -38.17
N LYS A 183 -6.55 22.62 -38.15
CA LYS A 183 -7.53 21.91 -37.32
C LYS A 183 -6.84 21.40 -36.06
N THR A 184 -7.61 21.15 -35.02
CA THR A 184 -7.15 20.44 -33.83
C THR A 184 -7.98 19.18 -33.63
N LYS A 185 -7.40 18.20 -32.95
CA LYS A 185 -8.08 16.97 -32.51
C LYS A 185 -7.66 16.72 -31.07
N ASP A 186 -8.63 16.39 -30.22
CA ASP A 186 -8.38 15.92 -28.87
C ASP A 186 -8.15 14.40 -28.94
N VAL A 187 -7.02 13.95 -28.43
CA VAL A 187 -6.55 12.56 -28.49
C VAL A 187 -6.35 12.06 -27.07
N GLU A 188 -6.88 10.89 -26.77
CA GLU A 188 -6.62 10.20 -25.50
C GLU A 188 -5.15 9.76 -25.47
N LYS A 189 -4.46 10.13 -24.39
CA LYS A 189 -3.02 9.87 -24.22
C LYS A 189 -2.73 8.92 -23.09
N GLU A 190 -3.46 9.05 -21.99
CA GLU A 190 -3.39 8.16 -20.84
C GLU A 190 -4.79 7.90 -20.32
N LYS A 191 -4.95 6.73 -19.71
CA LYS A 191 -6.15 6.35 -18.99
C LYS A 191 -5.76 5.45 -17.84
N ILE A 192 -6.10 5.86 -16.63
CA ILE A 192 -5.92 5.07 -15.41
C ILE A 192 -7.26 4.71 -14.81
N HIS A 193 -7.36 3.51 -14.25
CA HIS A 193 -8.50 2.98 -13.52
C HIS A 193 -8.06 2.58 -12.12
N LEU A 194 -8.76 3.10 -11.13
CA LEU A 194 -8.55 2.84 -9.71
C LEU A 194 -9.87 2.37 -9.09
N VAL A 195 -9.76 1.50 -8.10
CA VAL A 195 -10.87 1.04 -7.26
C VAL A 195 -10.52 1.37 -5.82
N TYR A 196 -11.18 2.40 -5.28
CA TYR A 196 -11.00 2.87 -3.90
C TYR A 196 -11.82 2.04 -2.93
N ASP A 197 -11.25 1.73 -1.76
CA ASP A 197 -11.87 1.00 -0.67
C ASP A 197 -12.11 1.94 0.53
N TYR A 198 -13.38 2.14 0.89
CA TYR A 198 -13.73 3.11 1.94
C TYR A 198 -13.43 2.65 3.37
N ARG A 199 -13.24 1.35 3.59
CA ARG A 199 -12.89 0.85 4.94
C ARG A 199 -11.43 1.10 5.25
N THR A 200 -10.59 0.96 4.25
CA THR A 200 -9.13 1.01 4.42
C THR A 200 -8.50 2.28 3.86
N GLY A 201 -9.22 3.05 3.05
CA GLY A 201 -8.66 4.24 2.40
C GLY A 201 -7.57 3.91 1.37
N ARG A 202 -7.43 2.63 1.02
CA ARG A 202 -6.51 2.12 0.01
C ARG A 202 -7.24 1.93 -1.31
N TRP A 203 -6.49 1.85 -2.39
CA TRP A 203 -7.04 1.54 -3.70
C TRP A 203 -6.19 0.51 -4.44
N THR A 204 -6.78 -0.04 -5.49
CA THR A 204 -6.13 -0.96 -6.43
C THR A 204 -6.37 -0.49 -7.87
N GLY A 205 -5.66 -1.06 -8.84
CA GLY A 205 -5.86 -0.77 -10.25
C GLY A 205 -4.55 -0.52 -10.96
N ASP A 206 -4.52 0.52 -11.79
CA ASP A 206 -3.31 0.97 -12.49
C ASP A 206 -2.29 1.64 -11.57
N ASP A 207 -2.72 2.09 -10.38
CA ASP A 207 -1.87 2.49 -9.25
C ASP A 207 -2.39 1.78 -7.99
N TYR A 208 -1.49 1.42 -7.08
CA TYR A 208 -1.82 0.75 -5.82
C TYR A 208 -0.69 0.90 -4.80
N PHE A 209 -0.97 0.57 -3.54
CA PHE A 209 0.03 0.64 -2.49
C PHE A 209 1.25 -0.25 -2.81
N ASP A 210 2.46 0.33 -2.79
CA ASP A 210 3.75 -0.33 -3.11
C ASP A 210 3.87 -0.82 -4.58
N ASP A 211 3.20 -0.16 -5.52
CA ASP A 211 3.48 -0.33 -6.96
C ASP A 211 4.83 0.30 -7.37
N SER A 212 5.31 0.03 -8.59
CA SER A 212 6.68 0.34 -8.99
C SER A 212 7.02 1.82 -9.12
N ASP A 213 6.04 2.69 -9.19
CA ASP A 213 6.13 4.13 -9.42
C ASP A 213 5.77 4.97 -8.20
N GLY A 214 5.12 4.39 -7.20
CA GLY A 214 4.89 5.01 -5.90
C GLY A 214 3.42 5.29 -5.64
N TYR A 215 3.07 5.41 -4.37
CA TYR A 215 1.67 5.49 -3.99
C TYR A 215 1.04 6.84 -4.32
N GLY A 216 0.03 6.86 -5.18
CA GLY A 216 -0.55 8.10 -5.70
C GLY A 216 0.33 8.77 -6.75
N HIS A 217 1.16 7.98 -7.43
CA HIS A 217 2.05 8.43 -8.48
C HIS A 217 2.06 7.43 -9.64
N TYR A 218 1.39 7.81 -10.72
CA TYR A 218 1.31 7.00 -11.94
C TYR A 218 2.28 7.49 -13.02
N VAL A 219 3.06 6.58 -13.60
CA VAL A 219 4.08 6.82 -14.63
C VAL A 219 3.68 6.14 -15.95
N GLY A 220 2.89 6.82 -16.78
CA GLY A 220 2.44 6.36 -18.10
C GLY A 220 3.39 6.67 -19.26
N ASP A 221 3.04 6.28 -20.48
CA ASP A 221 3.91 6.43 -21.68
C ASP A 221 4.16 7.91 -22.05
N ASN A 222 3.12 8.74 -21.95
CA ASN A 222 3.11 10.14 -22.40
C ASN A 222 3.06 11.11 -21.22
N PHE A 223 2.35 10.74 -20.16
CA PHE A 223 2.16 11.56 -18.98
C PHE A 223 2.46 10.80 -17.70
N GLU A 224 2.70 11.58 -16.67
CA GLU A 224 2.90 11.13 -15.30
C GLU A 224 2.06 12.04 -14.40
N ILE A 225 1.47 11.44 -13.36
CA ILE A 225 0.39 12.05 -12.60
C ILE A 225 0.63 11.78 -11.11
N TRP A 226 0.69 12.83 -10.32
CA TRP A 226 0.61 12.75 -8.86
C TRP A 226 -0.77 13.13 -8.41
N PHE A 227 -1.37 12.29 -7.59
CA PHE A 227 -2.72 12.47 -7.08
C PHE A 227 -2.86 11.89 -5.68
N ASP A 228 -3.86 12.36 -4.96
CA ASP A 228 -4.35 11.71 -3.75
C ASP A 228 -5.81 11.34 -3.98
N LEU A 229 -6.22 10.19 -3.42
CA LEU A 229 -7.59 9.74 -3.39
C LEU A 229 -7.96 9.43 -1.95
N TYR A 230 -8.93 10.16 -1.40
CA TYR A 230 -9.27 10.02 0.01
C TYR A 230 -10.74 10.35 0.23
N GLN A 231 -11.32 9.76 1.27
CA GLN A 231 -12.69 10.03 1.67
C GLN A 231 -12.76 11.19 2.65
N ILE A 232 -13.92 11.81 2.74
CA ILE A 232 -14.19 12.73 3.85
C ILE A 232 -14.31 11.96 5.16
N ASP A 233 -13.69 12.49 6.19
CA ASP A 233 -13.62 11.98 7.54
C ASP A 233 -14.05 13.07 8.54
N TYR A 234 -14.44 12.65 9.75
CA TYR A 234 -15.17 13.52 10.67
C TYR A 234 -14.27 14.59 11.35
N ASP A 235 -13.05 14.21 11.71
CA ASP A 235 -12.05 15.04 12.37
C ASP A 235 -10.97 15.58 11.42
N MET A 236 -10.96 15.14 10.16
CA MET A 236 -10.15 15.69 9.08
C MET A 236 -8.65 15.36 9.22
N ASP A 237 -8.30 14.23 9.82
CA ASP A 237 -6.93 13.70 9.86
C ASP A 237 -6.58 12.81 8.67
N GLY A 238 -7.57 12.39 7.88
CA GLY A 238 -7.41 11.59 6.67
C GLY A 238 -7.32 10.08 6.91
N ILE A 239 -7.61 9.61 8.13
CA ILE A 239 -7.68 8.18 8.45
C ILE A 239 -9.14 7.72 8.39
N PRO A 240 -9.45 6.64 7.66
CA PRO A 240 -10.80 6.09 7.64
C PRO A 240 -11.28 5.65 9.03
N TYR A 241 -12.52 5.98 9.38
CA TYR A 241 -13.19 5.52 10.60
C TYR A 241 -12.96 4.03 10.91
N TRP A 242 -13.10 3.18 9.89
CA TRP A 242 -12.94 1.73 10.06
C TRP A 242 -11.51 1.33 10.44
N VAL A 243 -10.49 2.00 9.89
CA VAL A 243 -9.07 1.78 10.24
C VAL A 243 -8.83 2.19 11.68
N GLU A 244 -9.28 3.38 12.07
CA GLU A 244 -9.11 3.89 13.43
C GLU A 244 -9.75 2.97 14.46
N VAL A 245 -10.96 2.49 14.22
CA VAL A 245 -11.67 1.65 15.19
C VAL A 245 -11.11 0.23 15.26
N ASN A 246 -10.77 -0.37 14.11
CA ASN A 246 -10.48 -1.80 14.04
C ASN A 246 -9.00 -2.17 13.92
N ILE A 247 -8.14 -1.25 13.49
CA ILE A 247 -6.69 -1.48 13.34
C ILE A 247 -5.89 -0.64 14.35
N LEU A 248 -6.02 0.68 14.30
CA LEU A 248 -5.20 1.59 15.12
C LEU A 248 -5.72 1.74 16.55
N HIS A 249 -7.01 1.51 16.77
CA HIS A 249 -7.71 1.75 18.02
C HIS A 249 -7.58 3.20 18.53
N THR A 250 -7.57 4.15 17.61
CA THR A 250 -7.63 5.61 17.84
C THR A 250 -9.08 6.08 17.94
N ASN A 251 -9.30 7.38 18.15
CA ASN A 251 -10.63 7.96 18.30
C ASN A 251 -11.01 8.75 17.05
N PRO A 252 -12.00 8.31 16.25
CA PRO A 252 -12.38 8.88 14.95
C PRO A 252 -13.16 10.19 15.03
N LYS A 253 -12.89 10.95 16.09
CA LYS A 253 -13.51 12.24 16.42
C LYS A 253 -12.49 13.27 16.91
N VAL A 254 -11.21 12.93 16.88
CA VAL A 254 -10.12 13.73 17.40
C VAL A 254 -8.99 13.66 16.41
N ASP A 255 -8.77 14.78 15.71
CA ASP A 255 -7.65 14.95 14.78
C ASP A 255 -6.32 14.65 15.48
N ASP A 256 -5.72 13.52 15.14
CA ASP A 256 -4.40 13.10 15.60
C ASP A 256 -3.33 13.15 14.49
N SER A 257 -3.65 13.71 13.32
CA SER A 257 -2.78 13.78 12.14
C SER A 257 -1.38 14.33 12.40
N LYS A 258 -1.26 15.25 13.37
CA LYS A 258 -0.01 15.96 13.74
C LYS A 258 0.62 15.45 15.04
N LEU A 259 0.01 14.46 15.68
CA LEU A 259 0.59 13.84 16.85
C LEU A 259 1.70 12.88 16.42
N ASP A 260 2.56 12.57 17.38
CA ASP A 260 3.68 11.64 17.28
C ASP A 260 3.57 10.77 18.56
N PRO A 261 2.72 9.73 18.54
CA PRO A 261 2.35 8.98 19.75
C PRO A 261 3.53 8.19 20.34
N ASP A 262 4.43 7.69 19.48
CA ASP A 262 5.56 6.86 19.85
C ASP A 262 6.88 7.65 20.02
N ASN A 263 6.88 8.93 19.66
CA ASN A 263 7.97 9.90 19.78
C ASN A 263 9.20 9.54 18.94
N ASP A 264 8.99 9.03 17.73
CA ASP A 264 10.06 8.74 16.78
C ASP A 264 10.40 9.90 15.83
N GLY A 265 9.59 10.97 15.87
CA GLY A 265 9.82 12.23 15.18
C GLY A 265 9.03 12.40 13.88
N VAL A 266 8.16 11.45 13.54
CA VAL A 266 7.26 11.50 12.37
C VAL A 266 5.80 11.56 12.85
N PRO A 267 4.91 12.31 12.18
CA PRO A 267 3.52 12.41 12.61
C PRO A 267 2.62 11.31 12.07
N THR A 268 1.56 11.00 12.82
CA THR A 268 0.55 9.98 12.53
C THR A 268 0.07 9.96 11.08
N ALA A 269 -0.28 11.11 10.49
CA ALA A 269 -0.81 11.15 9.12
C ALA A 269 0.24 10.78 8.06
N TRP A 270 1.52 11.05 8.31
CA TRP A 270 2.59 10.65 7.39
C TRP A 270 2.81 9.13 7.48
N GLU A 271 2.90 8.61 8.70
CA GLU A 271 3.05 7.17 8.93
C GLU A 271 1.89 6.37 8.34
N TRP A 272 0.66 6.82 8.59
CA TRP A 272 -0.55 6.27 7.98
C TRP A 272 -0.44 6.23 6.46
N ARG A 273 -0.10 7.36 5.81
CA ARG A 273 -0.02 7.44 4.35
C ARG A 273 0.91 6.36 3.78
N TRP A 274 2.04 6.15 4.44
CA TRP A 274 3.11 5.23 4.01
C TRP A 274 3.09 3.86 4.69
N GLY A 275 2.03 3.52 5.42
CA GLY A 275 1.85 2.18 5.98
C GLY A 275 2.75 1.84 7.17
N TYR A 276 3.34 2.84 7.82
CA TYR A 276 3.96 2.69 9.15
C TYR A 276 2.86 2.65 10.23
N ASP A 277 3.18 2.12 11.41
CA ASP A 277 2.26 2.03 12.55
C ASP A 277 2.51 3.20 13.51
N PRO A 278 1.63 4.22 13.59
CA PRO A 278 1.83 5.42 14.40
C PRO A 278 2.02 5.20 15.90
N LEU A 279 1.85 3.97 16.37
CA LEU A 279 1.97 3.59 17.78
C LEU A 279 3.23 2.78 18.07
N VAL A 280 4.09 2.55 17.07
CA VAL A 280 5.27 1.69 17.15
C VAL A 280 6.49 2.39 16.56
N TRP A 281 7.38 2.79 17.47
CA TRP A 281 8.62 3.47 17.14
C TRP A 281 9.39 2.80 15.99
N ASP A 282 9.72 3.58 14.97
CA ASP A 282 10.61 3.24 13.87
C ASP A 282 11.84 4.17 13.82
N ASP A 283 12.97 3.68 13.32
CA ASP A 283 14.20 4.51 13.22
C ASP A 283 14.16 5.44 12.00
N HIS A 284 13.10 6.24 11.83
CA HIS A 284 12.91 7.11 10.65
C HIS A 284 14.08 8.05 10.38
N LYS A 285 14.93 8.30 11.38
CA LYS A 285 16.15 9.08 11.24
C LYS A 285 17.23 8.39 10.40
N ASN A 286 17.26 7.06 10.37
CA ASN A 286 18.27 6.27 9.65
C ASN A 286 17.64 5.28 8.64
N LEU A 287 16.32 5.27 8.51
CA LEU A 287 15.61 4.44 7.54
C LEU A 287 15.57 5.15 6.18
N ASP A 288 16.10 4.46 5.18
CA ASP A 288 16.08 4.82 3.76
C ASP A 288 15.68 3.54 2.99
N PRO A 289 14.37 3.25 2.89
CA PRO A 289 13.88 1.98 2.35
C PRO A 289 14.19 1.77 0.87
N ASP A 290 14.22 2.83 0.07
CA ASP A 290 14.45 2.78 -1.38
C ASP A 290 15.90 3.05 -1.79
N ILE A 291 16.73 3.51 -0.85
CA ILE A 291 18.16 3.71 -1.00
C ILE A 291 18.46 4.82 -2.01
N ASP A 292 17.63 5.86 -2.03
CA ASP A 292 17.80 7.04 -2.86
C ASP A 292 18.76 8.08 -2.21
N GLY A 293 19.06 7.89 -0.92
CA GLY A 293 19.93 8.74 -0.12
C GLY A 293 19.20 9.84 0.65
N ILE A 294 17.88 9.75 0.78
CA ILE A 294 17.03 10.63 1.60
C ILE A 294 16.35 9.75 2.67
N GLU A 295 16.66 9.98 3.95
CA GLU A 295 16.03 9.18 5.01
C GLU A 295 14.56 9.57 5.23
N ASN A 296 13.75 8.68 5.81
CA ASN A 296 12.32 8.89 6.08
C ASN A 296 12.03 10.24 6.79
N ILE A 297 12.89 10.67 7.72
CA ILE A 297 12.73 11.96 8.43
C ILE A 297 12.92 13.18 7.52
N GLU A 298 13.67 13.02 6.43
CA GLU A 298 13.90 14.04 5.40
C GLU A 298 12.77 13.98 4.36
N GLU A 299 12.39 12.77 3.92
CA GLU A 299 11.21 12.48 3.11
C GLU A 299 9.94 13.12 3.69
N TYR A 300 9.70 12.94 4.99
CA TYR A 300 8.62 13.62 5.71
C TYR A 300 8.64 15.15 5.54
N LYS A 301 9.81 15.78 5.68
CA LYS A 301 9.95 17.24 5.52
C LYS A 301 9.81 17.67 4.06
N MET A 302 10.05 16.75 3.14
CA MET A 302 9.98 16.95 1.70
C MET A 302 8.67 16.48 1.08
N ALA A 303 7.72 15.93 1.85
CA ALA A 303 6.44 15.40 1.35
C ALA A 303 5.66 16.36 0.43
N LYS A 304 5.72 17.67 0.68
CA LYS A 304 5.11 18.71 -0.18
C LYS A 304 5.69 18.76 -1.60
N TRP A 305 6.87 18.19 -1.80
CA TRP A 305 7.60 18.06 -3.07
C TRP A 305 7.54 16.65 -3.64
N PHE A 306 6.55 15.85 -3.20
CA PHE A 306 6.27 14.51 -3.72
C PHE A 306 7.37 13.50 -3.42
N ALA A 307 8.05 13.69 -2.29
CA ALA A 307 8.98 12.72 -1.74
C ALA A 307 8.19 11.47 -1.30
N ASP A 308 8.68 10.29 -1.69
CA ASP A 308 8.11 8.97 -1.41
C ASP A 308 9.19 8.09 -0.75
N PRO A 309 9.00 7.61 0.50
CA PRO A 309 10.00 6.81 1.21
C PRO A 309 10.28 5.43 0.61
N PHE A 310 9.56 5.03 -0.44
CA PHE A 310 9.72 3.74 -1.09
C PHE A 310 10.06 3.87 -2.58
N ARG A 311 10.22 5.08 -3.13
CA ARG A 311 10.52 5.28 -4.56
C ARG A 311 11.51 6.45 -4.84
N PRO A 312 12.60 6.16 -5.59
CA PRO A 312 13.72 7.08 -5.84
C PRO A 312 13.51 8.13 -6.96
#